data_AF-A0A8H7N4N0-F1
#
_entry.id   AF-A0A8H7N4N0-F1
#
_cell.length_a   1.000
_cell.length_b   1.000
_cell.length_c   1.000
_cell.angle_alpha   90.00
_cell.angle_beta   90.00
_cell.angle_gamma   90.00
#
_symmetry.space_group_name_H-M   'P 1'
#
loop_
_entity.id
_entity.type
_entity.pdbx_description
1 polymer ?
#
loop_
_entity_poly.entity_id
_entity_poly.type
_entity_poly.pdbx_seq_one_letter_code
_entity_poly.pdbx_strand_id
1 'polypeptide(L)'
;MRRTRSSIEIQKFAEEDDEDFSDIFGPSSSTLEKQESEPGSEDAGLMLMSKVSSNSWLGDDEDEDDPFASMDPGWAEMDLEANIARDRHARLAEKVEALVRELKTSEGEDELSELSEDLLVLLWENDEVKDLILGAHGLLPILEILEPCTVKSRQYMILQLLKVVNAIILDDVEIQENLCFVGGIPIITKFAARQYSNEIRLEAAAFVRQMYQTSTLTLQMFVSWRIERFG
;
A
#
# COMPACT_ATOMS: atom_id res chain seq x y z
N MET A 1 2.56 21.56 -52.24
CA MET A 1 3.49 21.70 -51.09
C MET A 1 2.90 22.64 -50.06
N ARG A 2 2.46 22.12 -48.91
CA ARG A 2 2.17 22.88 -47.69
C ARG A 2 2.60 22.01 -46.51
N ARG A 3 3.84 22.17 -46.07
CA ARG A 3 4.33 21.62 -44.80
C ARG A 3 4.17 22.69 -43.73
N THR A 4 3.55 22.26 -42.66
CA THR A 4 3.04 22.98 -41.49
C THR A 4 4.16 23.67 -40.71
N ARG A 5 3.95 24.94 -40.36
CA ARG A 5 4.81 25.79 -39.50
C ARG A 5 4.78 25.36 -38.01
N SER A 6 4.34 24.15 -37.70
CA SER A 6 4.06 23.69 -36.32
C SER A 6 5.17 22.83 -35.69
N SER A 7 6.10 22.29 -36.48
CA SER A 7 7.21 21.49 -35.91
C SER A 7 8.32 22.34 -35.29
N ILE A 8 8.36 23.65 -35.57
CA ILE A 8 9.47 24.52 -35.11
C ILE A 8 9.31 24.98 -33.65
N GLU A 9 8.10 24.97 -33.09
CA GLU A 9 7.85 25.45 -31.71
C GLU A 9 7.97 24.34 -30.65
N ILE A 10 7.90 23.07 -31.04
CA ILE A 10 7.96 21.93 -30.10
C ILE A 10 9.41 21.66 -29.66
N GLN A 11 10.41 22.05 -30.47
CA GLN A 11 11.83 21.95 -30.09
C GLN A 11 12.29 23.03 -29.09
N LYS A 12 11.45 24.03 -28.77
CA LYS A 12 11.81 25.08 -27.80
C LYS A 12 11.71 24.60 -26.34
N PHE A 13 11.03 23.47 -26.10
CA PHE A 13 10.82 22.88 -24.78
C PHE A 13 11.37 21.45 -24.68
N ALA A 14 12.12 21.00 -25.68
CA ALA A 14 12.87 19.77 -25.58
C ALA A 14 14.18 20.11 -24.86
N GLU A 15 14.44 19.39 -23.78
CA GLU A 15 15.67 19.43 -22.99
C GLU A 15 16.87 19.22 -23.95
N GLU A 16 17.73 20.23 -24.06
CA GLU A 16 19.03 20.09 -24.73
C GLU A 16 19.92 19.32 -23.76
N ASP A 17 20.43 18.17 -24.22
CA ASP A 17 21.27 17.20 -23.49
C ASP A 17 22.71 17.73 -23.29
N ASP A 18 22.86 19.05 -23.13
CA ASP A 18 24.13 19.79 -23.09
C ASP A 18 24.44 20.32 -21.67
N GLU A 19 23.89 19.70 -20.62
CA GLU A 19 24.31 19.93 -19.24
C GLU A 19 25.66 19.24 -18.98
N ASP A 20 26.75 19.90 -19.38
CA ASP A 20 28.11 19.47 -19.07
C ASP A 20 28.42 19.71 -17.58
N PHE A 21 28.20 18.68 -16.74
CA PHE A 21 28.53 18.66 -15.30
C PHE A 21 30.05 18.64 -15.01
N SER A 22 30.90 19.03 -15.97
CA SER A 22 32.36 19.02 -15.83
C SER A 22 32.89 20.04 -14.81
N ASP A 23 32.09 21.01 -14.37
CA ASP A 23 32.48 22.01 -13.34
C ASP A 23 32.21 21.54 -11.89
N ILE A 24 31.56 20.39 -11.69
CA ILE A 24 31.31 19.86 -10.33
C ILE A 24 32.54 19.13 -9.75
N PHE A 25 33.48 18.73 -10.61
CA PHE A 25 34.78 18.18 -10.23
C PHE A 25 35.90 19.01 -10.84
N GLY A 26 36.60 19.80 -10.00
CA GLY A 26 37.74 20.61 -10.40
C GLY A 26 38.88 19.82 -11.09
N PRO A 27 39.84 20.50 -11.72
CA PRO A 27 40.68 19.93 -12.76
C PRO A 27 41.77 19.03 -12.19
N SER A 28 41.68 17.73 -12.43
CA SER A 28 42.87 16.87 -12.52
C SER A 28 42.66 15.71 -13.49
N SER A 29 43.18 15.93 -14.70
CA SER A 29 43.79 14.94 -15.60
C SER A 29 43.12 13.57 -15.75
N SER A 30 42.44 13.40 -16.89
CA SER A 30 42.71 12.34 -17.88
C SER A 30 43.21 10.98 -17.36
N THR A 31 42.34 9.96 -17.42
CA THR A 31 42.44 8.80 -18.35
C THR A 31 41.71 7.61 -17.72
N LEU A 32 40.56 7.25 -18.30
CA LEU A 32 39.95 5.93 -18.15
C LEU A 32 40.74 4.93 -18.98
N GLU A 33 41.36 3.92 -18.37
CA GLU A 33 41.54 2.60 -18.99
C GLU A 33 41.33 1.49 -17.94
N LYS A 34 40.18 0.82 -18.06
CA LYS A 34 39.93 -0.63 -18.01
C LYS A 34 40.84 -1.52 -17.13
N GLN A 35 40.20 -2.25 -16.19
CA GLN A 35 40.52 -3.63 -15.75
C GLN A 35 39.40 -4.09 -14.78
N GLU A 36 38.49 -5.02 -15.11
CA GLU A 36 38.65 -6.49 -15.23
C GLU A 36 39.54 -7.13 -14.15
N SER A 37 38.86 -7.62 -13.10
CA SER A 37 39.04 -8.89 -12.37
C SER A 37 40.37 -9.28 -11.69
N GLU A 38 40.22 -9.64 -10.41
CA GLU A 38 40.89 -10.73 -9.65
C GLU A 38 42.20 -10.45 -8.84
N PRO A 39 42.58 -11.29 -7.84
CA PRO A 39 42.61 -10.95 -6.41
C PRO A 39 44.02 -10.95 -5.76
N GLY A 40 44.16 -10.29 -4.60
CA GLY A 40 45.35 -10.37 -3.73
C GLY A 40 45.25 -9.38 -2.58
N SER A 41 44.99 -9.83 -1.34
CA SER A 41 46.00 -10.05 -0.30
C SER A 41 46.81 -8.79 0.02
N GLU A 42 46.46 -8.06 1.09
CA GLU A 42 47.17 -8.12 2.38
C GLU A 42 46.78 -6.95 3.32
N ASP A 43 46.59 -7.32 4.58
CA ASP A 43 46.89 -6.55 5.79
C ASP A 43 46.31 -5.12 5.97
N ALA A 44 45.22 -5.03 6.72
CA ALA A 44 44.90 -3.84 7.51
C ALA A 44 44.07 -4.24 8.74
N GLY A 45 44.76 -4.78 9.75
CA GLY A 45 44.17 -5.07 11.06
C GLY A 45 43.59 -3.80 11.72
N LEU A 46 42.32 -3.85 12.08
CA LEU A 46 41.64 -2.86 12.91
C LEU A 46 42.21 -2.91 14.34
N MET A 47 43.21 -2.09 14.65
CA MET A 47 43.78 -1.98 16.00
C MET A 47 43.06 -0.88 16.80
N LEU A 48 42.15 -1.28 17.69
CA LEU A 48 41.48 -0.40 18.65
C LEU A 48 42.39 -0.23 19.89
N MET A 49 43.26 0.78 19.88
CA MET A 49 44.13 1.08 21.03
C MET A 49 43.36 1.87 22.09
N SER A 50 42.76 1.14 23.03
CA SER A 50 42.27 1.71 24.29
C SER A 50 43.46 1.96 25.22
N LYS A 51 43.93 3.21 25.29
CA LYS A 51 44.92 3.66 26.27
C LYS A 51 44.27 4.70 27.18
N VAL A 52 43.94 4.25 28.38
CA VAL A 52 43.71 5.05 29.57
C VAL A 52 44.78 6.14 29.70
N SER A 53 44.37 7.40 29.55
CA SER A 53 45.21 8.58 29.82
C SER A 53 44.85 9.10 31.20
N SER A 54 45.61 8.64 32.19
CA SER A 54 45.68 9.22 33.53
C SER A 54 46.55 10.48 33.52
N ASN A 55 46.02 11.54 34.12
CA ASN A 55 46.60 12.85 34.49
C ASN A 55 46.82 13.89 33.38
N SER A 56 45.98 14.94 33.36
CA SER A 56 46.28 16.16 34.13
C SER A 56 45.36 17.33 33.71
N TRP A 57 44.28 17.59 34.44
CA TRP A 57 43.67 18.92 34.55
C TRP A 57 43.42 19.18 36.03
N LEU A 58 44.41 19.85 36.65
CA LEU A 58 44.31 20.44 37.98
C LEU A 58 43.74 21.84 37.82
N GLY A 59 42.68 22.14 38.57
CA GLY A 59 41.94 23.40 38.59
C GLY A 59 40.67 23.23 37.78
N ASP A 60 39.49 23.54 38.28
CA ASP A 60 39.02 24.12 39.53
C ASP A 60 37.54 23.72 39.60
N ASP A 61 36.95 23.78 40.78
CA ASP A 61 35.57 23.35 41.06
C ASP A 61 34.52 23.98 40.13
N GLU A 62 34.07 23.26 39.11
CA GLU A 62 32.69 23.31 38.63
C GLU A 62 32.35 21.88 38.21
N ASP A 63 31.42 21.25 38.94
CA ASP A 63 30.57 20.25 38.31
C ASP A 63 30.00 20.98 37.07
N GLU A 64 30.59 20.76 35.89
CA GLU A 64 29.90 21.03 34.63
C GLU A 64 28.70 20.08 34.65
N ASP A 65 27.65 20.51 35.34
CA ASP A 65 26.29 20.05 35.12
C ASP A 65 26.13 20.13 33.62
N ASP A 66 26.23 18.98 32.95
CA ASP A 66 26.04 18.89 31.53
C ASP A 66 24.74 19.66 31.24
N PRO A 67 24.81 20.80 30.51
CA PRO A 67 23.66 21.67 30.34
C PRO A 67 22.51 20.93 29.62
N PHE A 68 22.79 19.77 29.03
CA PHE A 68 21.83 18.86 28.43
C PHE A 68 21.35 17.73 29.36
N ALA A 69 21.95 17.48 30.54
CA ALA A 69 21.47 16.49 31.50
C ALA A 69 20.11 16.86 32.14
N SER A 70 19.72 18.14 32.06
CA SER A 70 18.39 18.61 32.45
C SER A 70 17.35 18.60 31.31
N MET A 71 17.77 18.24 30.08
CA MET A 71 16.86 18.06 28.96
C MET A 71 16.05 16.78 29.18
N ASP A 72 14.75 16.97 29.47
CA ASP A 72 13.80 15.88 29.69
C ASP A 72 13.85 14.85 28.54
N PRO A 73 14.21 13.57 28.81
CA PRO A 73 14.29 12.51 27.80
C PRO A 73 12.96 12.23 27.08
N GLY A 74 11.84 12.75 27.57
CA GLY A 74 10.51 12.55 27.00
C GLY A 74 10.38 12.93 25.52
N TRP A 75 11.22 13.83 25.01
CA TRP A 75 11.24 14.21 23.59
C TRP A 75 11.82 13.11 22.68
N ALA A 76 12.89 12.43 23.13
CA ALA A 76 13.50 11.33 22.37
C ALA A 76 12.63 10.05 22.40
N GLU A 77 11.89 9.85 23.49
CA GLU A 77 10.99 8.70 23.66
C GLU A 77 9.74 8.81 22.77
N MET A 78 9.16 10.01 22.64
CA MET A 78 8.00 10.24 21.76
C MET A 78 8.34 10.08 20.27
N ASP A 79 9.55 10.49 19.86
CA ASP A 79 10.02 10.34 18.47
C ASP A 79 10.37 8.88 18.12
N LEU A 80 10.89 8.10 19.08
CA LEU A 80 11.18 6.68 18.87
C LEU A 80 9.90 5.86 18.70
N GLU A 81 8.91 6.05 19.58
CA GLU A 81 7.62 5.36 19.52
C GLU A 81 6.85 5.72 18.23
N ALA A 82 6.84 7.01 17.85
CA ALA A 82 6.21 7.46 16.61
C ALA A 82 6.91 6.90 15.36
N ASN A 83 8.24 6.76 15.38
CA ASN A 83 8.98 6.16 14.27
C ASN A 83 8.72 4.65 14.16
N ILE A 84 8.64 3.93 15.28
CA ILE A 84 8.30 2.51 15.30
C ILE A 84 6.88 2.29 14.77
N ALA A 85 5.91 3.13 15.19
CA ALA A 85 4.53 3.06 14.73
C ALA A 85 4.43 3.32 13.21
N ARG A 86 5.16 4.31 12.69
CA ARG A 86 5.21 4.59 11.25
C ARG A 86 5.84 3.46 10.44
N ASP A 87 6.95 2.88 10.91
CA ASP A 87 7.59 1.76 10.23
C ASP A 87 6.68 0.53 10.18
N ARG A 88 5.97 0.24 11.28
CA ARG A 88 4.94 -0.82 11.32
C ARG A 88 3.84 -0.56 10.30
N HIS A 89 3.31 0.66 10.24
CA HIS A 89 2.27 1.03 9.27
C HIS A 89 2.78 0.94 7.82
N ALA A 90 4.00 1.39 7.55
CA ALA A 90 4.62 1.30 6.22
C ALA A 90 4.76 -0.16 5.75
N ARG A 91 5.21 -1.06 6.63
CA ARG A 91 5.31 -2.50 6.29
C ARG A 91 3.95 -3.15 6.03
N LEU A 92 2.93 -2.77 6.80
CA LEU A 92 1.57 -3.25 6.57
C LEU A 92 1.02 -2.74 5.24
N ALA A 93 1.21 -1.45 4.94
CA ALA A 93 0.82 -0.84 3.68
C ALA A 93 1.47 -1.53 2.48
N GLU A 94 2.78 -1.77 2.53
CA GLU A 94 3.53 -2.46 1.47
C GLU A 94 2.99 -3.88 1.25
N LYS A 95 2.71 -4.62 2.33
CA LYS A 95 2.14 -5.98 2.25
C LYS A 95 0.75 -5.97 1.62
N VAL A 96 -0.13 -5.04 2.03
CA VAL A 96 -1.49 -4.92 1.49
C VAL A 96 -1.45 -4.53 0.02
N GLU A 97 -0.60 -3.59 -0.37
CA GLU A 97 -0.46 -3.18 -1.76
C GLU A 97 0.09 -4.30 -2.64
N ALA A 98 1.03 -5.10 -2.12
CA ALA A 98 1.52 -6.30 -2.81
C ALA A 98 0.40 -7.31 -3.04
N LEU A 99 -0.38 -7.64 -2.00
CA LEU A 99 -1.53 -8.55 -2.10
C LEU A 99 -2.56 -8.04 -3.11
N VAL A 100 -2.93 -6.76 -3.07
CA VAL A 100 -3.88 -6.16 -4.03
C VAL A 100 -3.34 -6.19 -5.46
N ARG A 101 -2.02 -6.05 -5.65
CA ARG A 101 -1.38 -6.09 -6.96
C ARG A 101 -1.38 -7.50 -7.56
N GLU A 102 -1.20 -8.52 -6.71
CA GLU A 102 -1.25 -9.95 -7.05
C GLU A 102 -2.69 -10.42 -7.30
N LEU A 103 -3.66 -9.83 -6.60
CA LEU A 103 -5.10 -10.07 -6.76
C LEU A 103 -5.66 -9.54 -8.10
N LYS A 104 -5.14 -10.05 -9.22
CA LYS A 104 -5.59 -9.76 -10.59
C LYS A 104 -6.08 -11.04 -11.25
N THR A 105 -6.99 -10.88 -12.19
CA THR A 105 -7.68 -11.95 -12.95
C THR A 105 -6.77 -12.92 -13.74
N SER A 106 -5.45 -12.79 -13.65
CA SER A 106 -4.46 -13.64 -14.29
C SER A 106 -4.07 -14.87 -13.47
N GLU A 107 -4.40 -14.92 -12.18
CA GLU A 107 -3.94 -15.97 -11.26
C GLU A 107 -4.88 -17.17 -11.16
N GLY A 108 -4.36 -18.27 -10.62
CA GLY A 108 -5.11 -19.50 -10.37
C GLY A 108 -6.21 -19.31 -9.33
N GLU A 109 -7.27 -20.12 -9.40
CA GLU A 109 -8.37 -20.10 -8.42
C GLU A 109 -7.89 -20.38 -6.99
N ASP A 110 -6.91 -21.27 -6.85
CA ASP A 110 -6.33 -21.65 -5.56
C ASP A 110 -5.49 -20.50 -4.98
N GLU A 111 -4.64 -19.87 -5.81
CA GLU A 111 -3.82 -18.70 -5.43
C GLU A 111 -4.69 -17.52 -5.00
N LEU A 112 -5.73 -17.18 -5.76
CA LEU A 112 -6.68 -16.12 -5.39
C LEU A 112 -7.40 -16.40 -4.06
N SER A 113 -7.66 -17.68 -3.78
CA SER A 113 -8.28 -18.09 -2.51
C SER A 113 -7.31 -17.92 -1.34
N GLU A 114 -6.03 -18.27 -1.51
CA GLU A 114 -4.98 -18.07 -0.50
C GLU A 114 -4.74 -16.57 -0.25
N LEU A 115 -4.61 -15.76 -1.30
CA LEU A 115 -4.42 -14.31 -1.18
C LEU A 115 -5.59 -13.62 -0.47
N SER A 116 -6.82 -14.04 -0.75
CA SER A 116 -8.01 -13.49 -0.09
C SER A 116 -8.13 -13.92 1.37
N GLU A 117 -7.68 -15.12 1.73
CA GLU A 117 -7.60 -15.57 3.12
C GLU A 117 -6.54 -14.78 3.90
N ASP A 118 -5.35 -14.58 3.33
CA ASP A 118 -4.29 -13.75 3.92
C ASP A 118 -4.75 -12.30 4.13
N LEU A 119 -5.47 -11.73 3.16
CA LEU A 119 -6.04 -10.39 3.27
C LEU A 119 -7.10 -10.32 4.38
N LEU A 120 -7.93 -11.37 4.53
CA LEU A 120 -8.94 -11.45 5.58
C LEU A 120 -8.32 -11.50 6.98
N VAL A 121 -7.21 -12.24 7.14
CA VAL A 121 -6.46 -12.28 8.41
C VAL A 121 -5.92 -10.90 8.75
N LEU A 122 -5.32 -10.20 7.79
CA LEU A 122 -4.81 -8.84 8.02
C LEU A 122 -5.92 -7.85 8.41
N LEU A 123 -7.09 -7.96 7.78
CA LEU A 123 -8.27 -7.16 8.10
C LEU A 123 -8.79 -7.38 9.52
N TRP A 124 -8.64 -8.59 10.08
CA TRP A 124 -9.03 -8.88 11.46
C TRP A 124 -7.99 -8.43 12.49
N GLU A 125 -6.71 -8.38 12.09
CA GLU A 125 -5.64 -7.95 12.97
C GLU A 125 -5.54 -6.42 13.08
N ASN A 126 -5.86 -5.68 12.02
CA ASN A 126 -5.72 -4.23 11.98
C ASN A 126 -6.85 -3.56 11.16
N ASP A 127 -7.65 -2.72 11.81
CA ASP A 127 -8.70 -1.96 11.11
C ASP A 127 -8.13 -0.94 10.11
N GLU A 128 -6.91 -0.42 10.34
CA GLU A 128 -6.19 0.49 9.43
C GLU A 128 -5.97 -0.10 8.01
N VAL A 129 -6.04 -1.43 7.88
CA VAL A 129 -5.92 -2.12 6.58
C VAL A 129 -7.08 -1.76 5.65
N LYS A 130 -8.26 -1.41 6.18
CA LYS A 130 -9.42 -1.00 5.37
C LYS A 130 -9.13 0.26 4.56
N ASP A 131 -8.53 1.26 5.19
CA ASP A 131 -8.14 2.53 4.55
C ASP A 131 -7.06 2.32 3.50
N LEU A 132 -6.10 1.43 3.78
CA LEU A 132 -5.05 1.05 2.84
C LEU A 132 -5.62 0.35 1.59
N ILE A 133 -6.57 -0.57 1.77
CA ILE A 133 -7.27 -1.23 0.67
C ILE A 133 -8.07 -0.23 -0.16
N LEU A 134 -8.75 0.72 0.51
CA LEU A 134 -9.50 1.78 -0.16
C LEU A 134 -8.56 2.64 -1.02
N GLY A 135 -7.43 3.07 -0.47
CA GLY A 135 -6.40 3.83 -1.17
C GLY A 135 -5.75 3.07 -2.35
N ALA A 136 -5.57 1.76 -2.20
CA ALA A 136 -5.06 0.88 -3.27
C ALA A 136 -6.13 0.45 -4.29
N HIS A 137 -7.37 0.92 -4.15
CA HIS A 137 -8.53 0.50 -4.95
C HIS A 137 -8.76 -1.03 -4.97
N GLY A 138 -8.41 -1.73 -3.89
CA GLY A 138 -8.43 -3.20 -3.85
C GLY A 138 -9.81 -3.85 -3.95
N LEU A 139 -10.89 -3.08 -3.78
CA LEU A 139 -12.25 -3.56 -4.03
C LEU A 139 -12.55 -3.79 -5.52
N LEU A 140 -11.91 -3.05 -6.44
CA LEU A 140 -12.16 -3.19 -7.88
C LEU A 140 -11.73 -4.56 -8.39
N PRO A 141 -10.48 -5.03 -8.18
CA PRO A 141 -10.07 -6.34 -8.66
C PRO A 141 -10.92 -7.47 -8.08
N ILE A 142 -11.34 -7.37 -6.81
CA ILE A 142 -12.24 -8.35 -6.18
C ILE A 142 -13.56 -8.44 -6.94
N LEU A 143 -14.18 -7.29 -7.24
CA LEU A 143 -15.45 -7.23 -7.96
C LEU A 143 -15.30 -7.71 -9.41
N GLU A 144 -14.21 -7.35 -10.09
CA GLU A 144 -13.90 -7.81 -11.45
C GLU A 144 -13.71 -9.33 -11.52
N ILE A 145 -13.11 -9.95 -10.50
CA ILE A 145 -13.01 -11.40 -10.40
C ILE A 145 -14.39 -12.02 -10.15
N LEU A 146 -15.21 -11.41 -9.30
CA LEU A 146 -16.56 -11.90 -8.97
C LEU A 146 -17.56 -11.75 -10.11
N GLU A 147 -17.41 -10.78 -11.00
CA GLU A 147 -18.35 -10.50 -12.10
C GLU A 147 -18.55 -11.69 -13.07
N PRO A 148 -17.50 -12.26 -13.71
CA PRO A 148 -17.63 -13.40 -14.61
C PRO A 148 -17.89 -14.72 -13.87
N CYS A 149 -17.67 -14.77 -12.56
CA CYS A 149 -17.78 -15.99 -11.78
C CYS A 149 -19.26 -16.42 -11.59
N THR A 150 -19.68 -17.38 -12.41
CA THR A 150 -21.02 -18.00 -12.38
C THR A 150 -20.97 -19.52 -12.18
N VAL A 151 -19.77 -20.08 -12.06
CA VAL A 151 -19.53 -21.53 -12.12
C VAL A 151 -19.53 -22.14 -10.71
N LYS A 152 -20.12 -23.33 -10.55
CA LYS A 152 -20.17 -24.08 -9.29
C LYS A 152 -18.80 -24.56 -8.78
N SER A 153 -17.81 -24.70 -9.65
CA SER A 153 -16.45 -25.09 -9.24
C SER A 153 -15.81 -24.02 -8.34
N ARG A 154 -16.13 -22.74 -8.58
CA ARG A 154 -15.53 -21.58 -7.92
C ARG A 154 -16.17 -21.15 -6.60
N GLN A 155 -16.96 -22.01 -5.99
CA GLN A 155 -17.74 -21.65 -4.80
C GLN A 155 -16.85 -21.28 -3.61
N TYR A 156 -15.72 -21.95 -3.43
CA TYR A 156 -14.80 -21.66 -2.34
C TYR A 156 -14.17 -20.27 -2.49
N MET A 157 -13.58 -19.98 -3.65
CA MET A 157 -13.02 -18.67 -3.97
C MET A 157 -14.05 -17.54 -3.84
N ILE A 158 -15.27 -17.74 -4.37
CA ILE A 158 -16.37 -16.76 -4.24
C ILE A 158 -16.70 -16.49 -2.76
N LEU A 159 -16.74 -17.54 -1.94
CA LEU A 159 -17.04 -17.39 -0.51
C LEU A 159 -15.95 -16.56 0.19
N GLN A 160 -14.67 -16.82 -0.08
CA GLN A 160 -13.58 -16.07 0.54
C GLN A 160 -13.59 -14.60 0.11
N LEU A 161 -13.76 -14.31 -1.17
CA LEU A 161 -13.86 -12.93 -1.66
C LEU A 161 -15.07 -12.20 -1.07
N LEU A 162 -16.22 -12.86 -0.91
CA LEU A 162 -17.39 -12.24 -0.27
C LEU A 162 -17.15 -11.93 1.22
N LYS A 163 -16.45 -12.81 1.94
CA LYS A 163 -16.06 -12.55 3.33
C LYS A 163 -15.12 -11.35 3.45
N VAL A 164 -14.13 -11.27 2.55
CA VAL A 164 -13.23 -10.11 2.46
C VAL A 164 -14.04 -8.84 2.24
N VAL A 165 -14.92 -8.82 1.24
CA VAL A 165 -15.78 -7.64 0.99
C VAL A 165 -16.59 -7.28 2.24
N ASN A 166 -17.28 -8.24 2.86
CA ASN A 166 -18.07 -8.02 4.07
C ASN A 166 -17.25 -7.51 5.25
N ALA A 167 -15.99 -7.92 5.36
CA ALA A 167 -15.06 -7.44 6.38
C ALA A 167 -14.59 -6.00 6.11
N ILE A 168 -14.27 -5.67 4.86
CA ILE A 168 -13.84 -4.32 4.47
C ILE A 168 -14.99 -3.32 4.68
N ILE A 169 -16.21 -3.65 4.27
CA ILE A 169 -17.37 -2.74 4.37
C ILE A 169 -17.97 -2.66 5.79
N LEU A 170 -17.51 -3.50 6.72
CA LEU A 170 -18.06 -3.55 8.07
C LEU A 170 -17.75 -2.26 8.82
N ASP A 171 -18.82 -1.60 9.29
CA ASP A 171 -18.80 -0.37 10.09
C ASP A 171 -18.10 0.84 9.42
N ASP A 172 -17.94 0.82 8.10
CA ASP A 172 -17.34 1.91 7.33
C ASP A 172 -18.28 2.45 6.24
N VAL A 173 -18.71 3.71 6.38
CA VAL A 173 -19.65 4.35 5.45
C VAL A 173 -18.96 4.75 4.14
N GLU A 174 -17.72 5.22 4.20
CA GLU A 174 -17.00 5.74 3.03
C GLU A 174 -16.73 4.62 2.03
N ILE A 175 -16.29 3.47 2.54
CA ILE A 175 -16.06 2.26 1.74
C ILE A 175 -17.38 1.74 1.17
N GLN A 176 -18.46 1.75 1.95
CA GLN A 176 -19.79 1.34 1.48
C GLN A 176 -20.28 2.22 0.31
N GLU A 177 -20.10 3.54 0.39
CA GLU A 177 -20.45 4.46 -0.68
C GLU A 177 -19.59 4.24 -1.93
N ASN A 178 -18.27 4.09 -1.77
CA ASN A 178 -17.35 3.79 -2.87
C ASN A 178 -17.74 2.50 -3.60
N LEU A 179 -18.11 1.46 -2.85
CA LEU A 179 -18.61 0.22 -3.43
C LEU A 179 -19.93 0.41 -4.20
N CYS A 180 -20.83 1.27 -3.71
CA CYS A 180 -22.06 1.62 -4.42
C CYS A 180 -21.78 2.32 -5.75
N PHE A 181 -20.85 3.28 -5.77
CA PHE A 181 -20.47 4.03 -6.97
C PHE A 181 -19.91 3.14 -8.08
N VAL A 182 -19.14 2.11 -7.70
CA VAL A 182 -18.58 1.12 -8.63
C VAL A 182 -19.64 0.14 -9.16
N GLY A 183 -20.81 0.06 -8.52
CA GLY A 183 -21.84 -0.92 -8.89
C GLY A 183 -21.58 -2.31 -8.30
N GLY A 184 -20.96 -2.40 -7.12
CA GLY A 184 -20.74 -3.67 -6.42
C GLY A 184 -22.03 -4.36 -5.95
N ILE A 185 -23.09 -3.60 -5.69
CA ILE A 185 -24.37 -4.13 -5.17
C ILE A 185 -24.97 -5.21 -6.11
N PRO A 186 -25.19 -4.96 -7.42
CA PRO A 186 -25.69 -5.97 -8.34
C PRO A 186 -24.80 -7.22 -8.42
N ILE A 187 -23.48 -7.03 -8.40
CA ILE A 187 -22.50 -8.11 -8.49
C ILE A 187 -22.69 -9.05 -7.31
N ILE A 188 -22.72 -8.52 -6.09
CA ILE A 188 -22.85 -9.30 -4.85
C ILE A 188 -24.26 -9.90 -4.71
N THR A 189 -25.29 -9.13 -5.04
CA THR A 189 -26.70 -9.57 -4.93
C THR A 189 -27.00 -10.76 -5.85
N LYS A 190 -26.27 -10.93 -6.97
CA LYS A 190 -26.41 -12.10 -7.86
C LYS A 190 -26.15 -13.42 -7.11
N PHE A 191 -25.28 -13.40 -6.10
CA PHE A 191 -24.88 -14.57 -5.33
C PHE A 191 -25.91 -15.00 -4.28
N ALA A 192 -26.94 -14.18 -4.02
CA ALA A 192 -28.08 -14.57 -3.19
C ALA A 192 -29.01 -15.61 -3.86
N ALA A 193 -28.80 -15.88 -5.15
CA ALA A 193 -29.59 -16.84 -5.91
C ALA A 193 -29.46 -18.28 -5.37
N ARG A 194 -30.53 -19.08 -5.51
CA ARG A 194 -30.62 -20.47 -5.01
C ARG A 194 -29.59 -21.44 -5.62
N GLN A 195 -28.87 -21.03 -6.67
CA GLN A 195 -27.85 -21.84 -7.34
C GLN A 195 -26.54 -21.94 -6.55
N TYR A 196 -26.33 -21.05 -5.58
CA TYR A 196 -25.15 -21.01 -4.72
C TYR A 196 -25.37 -21.71 -3.37
N SER A 197 -24.28 -22.07 -2.70
CA SER A 197 -24.32 -22.71 -1.38
C SER A 197 -24.97 -21.80 -0.33
N ASN A 198 -25.43 -22.39 0.78
CA ASN A 198 -26.04 -21.60 1.86
C ASN A 198 -25.07 -20.58 2.47
N GLU A 199 -23.77 -20.90 2.52
CA GLU A 199 -22.74 -20.01 3.05
C GLU A 199 -22.59 -18.74 2.19
N ILE A 200 -22.46 -18.90 0.87
CA ILE A 200 -22.39 -17.77 -0.07
C ILE A 200 -23.64 -16.90 0.04
N ARG A 201 -24.81 -17.53 0.15
CA ARG A 201 -26.09 -16.81 0.29
C ARG A 201 -26.19 -16.05 1.62
N LEU A 202 -25.57 -16.57 2.67
CA LEU A 202 -25.52 -15.92 3.98
C LEU A 202 -24.61 -14.70 3.93
N GLU A 203 -23.43 -14.82 3.31
CA GLU A 203 -22.53 -13.68 3.10
C GLU A 203 -23.18 -12.58 2.25
N ALA A 204 -23.84 -12.96 1.15
CA ALA A 204 -24.59 -11.99 0.34
C ALA A 204 -25.74 -11.32 1.12
N ALA A 205 -26.39 -12.04 2.04
CA ALA A 205 -27.41 -11.45 2.91
C ALA A 205 -26.81 -10.53 3.98
N ALA A 206 -25.63 -10.87 4.53
CA ALA A 206 -24.88 -10.04 5.47
C ALA A 206 -24.45 -8.73 4.82
N PHE A 207 -23.93 -8.81 3.59
CA PHE A 207 -23.62 -7.66 2.74
C PHE A 207 -24.83 -6.72 2.63
N VAL A 208 -25.95 -7.26 2.16
CA VAL A 208 -27.18 -6.49 1.97
C VAL A 208 -27.62 -5.84 3.29
N ARG A 209 -27.55 -6.56 4.41
CA ARG A 209 -27.88 -6.03 5.73
C ARG A 209 -26.98 -4.84 6.11
N GLN A 210 -25.67 -4.94 5.92
CA GLN A 210 -24.72 -3.86 6.20
C GLN A 210 -25.04 -2.62 5.35
N MET A 211 -25.27 -2.80 4.06
CA MET A 211 -25.62 -1.69 3.15
C MET A 211 -26.91 -0.95 3.52
N TYR A 212 -27.87 -1.63 4.17
CA TYR A 212 -29.13 -1.02 4.62
C TYR A 212 -29.03 -0.29 5.97
N GLN A 213 -28.00 -0.54 6.77
CA GLN A 213 -27.92 -0.01 8.14
C GLN A 213 -27.32 1.40 8.22
N THR A 214 -26.52 1.82 7.23
CA THR A 214 -25.61 2.96 7.42
C THR A 214 -25.95 4.24 6.66
N SER A 215 -26.87 4.28 5.68
CA SER A 215 -27.21 5.57 5.05
C SER A 215 -28.57 5.68 4.35
N THR A 216 -29.18 6.86 4.50
CA THR A 216 -30.41 7.30 3.80
C THR A 216 -30.17 7.55 2.31
N LEU A 217 -28.90 7.68 1.88
CA LEU A 217 -28.48 7.82 0.48
C LEU A 217 -28.61 6.51 -0.31
N THR A 218 -28.29 5.37 0.30
CA THR A 218 -28.44 4.02 -0.28
C THR A 218 -29.91 3.69 -0.55
N LEU A 219 -30.82 4.21 0.27
CA LEU A 219 -32.27 4.12 0.07
C LEU A 219 -32.72 4.87 -1.20
N GLN A 220 -32.12 6.03 -1.49
CA GLN A 220 -32.41 6.78 -2.73
C GLN A 220 -31.83 6.07 -3.97
N MET A 221 -30.60 5.53 -3.89
CA MET A 221 -30.07 4.70 -4.98
C MET A 221 -30.91 3.43 -5.20
N PHE A 222 -31.28 2.67 -4.16
CA PHE A 222 -32.12 1.48 -4.32
C PHE A 222 -33.52 1.78 -4.90
N VAL A 223 -34.06 2.97 -4.64
CA VAL A 223 -35.32 3.45 -5.25
C VAL A 223 -35.10 3.79 -6.73
N SER A 224 -34.00 4.45 -7.10
CA SER A 224 -33.65 4.73 -8.51
C SER A 224 -33.36 3.46 -9.31
N TRP A 225 -32.61 2.50 -8.76
CA TRP A 225 -32.32 1.21 -9.40
C TRP A 225 -33.56 0.37 -9.69
N ARG A 226 -34.65 0.56 -8.93
CA ARG A 226 -35.95 -0.09 -9.17
C ARG A 226 -36.79 0.64 -10.22
N ILE A 227 -36.64 1.95 -10.37
CA ILE A 227 -37.37 2.73 -11.38
C ILE A 227 -36.80 2.46 -12.77
N GLU A 228 -35.48 2.32 -12.90
CA GLU A 228 -34.82 2.15 -14.20
C GLU A 228 -34.95 0.72 -14.79
N ARG A 229 -35.31 -0.28 -13.97
CA ARG A 229 -35.62 -1.65 -14.43
C ARG A 229 -37.09 -1.89 -14.81
N PHE A 230 -37.96 -0.88 -14.69
CA PHE A 230 -39.38 -0.96 -15.05
C PHE A 230 -39.84 0.17 -16.01
N GLY A 231 -38.90 0.87 -16.64
CA GLY A 231 -39.14 1.81 -17.74
C GLY A 231 -38.90 1.18 -19.11
#